data_AF-W4B7E4-F1
#
_entry.id   AF-W4B7E4-F1
#
_cell.length_a   1.000
_cell.length_b   1.000
_cell.length_c   1.000
_cell.angle_alpha   90.00
_cell.angle_beta   90.00
_cell.angle_gamma   90.00
#
_symmetry.space_group_name_H-M   'P 1'
#
loop_
_entity.id
_entity.type
_entity.pdbx_description
1 polymer ?
#
loop_
_entity_poly.entity_id
_entity_poly.type
_entity_poly.pdbx_seq_one_letter_code
_entity_poly.pdbx_strand_id
1 'polypeptide(L)'
;MKSNERQIILQAQEFTRSVLERDSSGHDWWHIQRVTRIARILANLEGANVYICELSALLHDVADEKLNESKEAGYERVQNWLMQAGVETTDRELVLEIINTMSFSGGTGNTMRTLEGRIVQDADRLDALGVIGIARTFAYSGWKGQKMYDPFIPLREKMTREEYRSGESTAINHFYEKLLKLKDRMNTESARLLADNKHQSLELFLQAFDKEWAIGNNAYLSESPIHRGNVTRVHIAFDDSTAGSLKLMLQSNLGEIVVTLGDNLMVGPLPNDRDFSHSFSGRNEWIQERYSTAYADDRKQSMLQAAFSWHIWPQQLMEVPCLIWAGDSASEQLGLRRLLSLMPNHPDAMVINATSILHEQDPNTWYKGTYEMTPKKLQTVLNVSELVRLSPEEQAGYREEWSRLLNEDGTLRVLKGKELHTVSESDYDADILEAAYRVEARHGFFKKSARIIGDVIGNGELTVPDSFVEYRVRHLIREGALVHTGDLSTMRNYSVSLVDTSIPEEQWSHEQRLAKVVKVRSLLHEMMEINLSEKDVMEQLSQLDAAALGLPPSAQPEVDEGGIQALLDELLITYQQHKEQRISIMESLGKMLNHMHQDTHKE
;
A
#
# COMPACT_ATOMS: atom_id res chain seq x y z
N MET A 1 -13.02 -21.03 -46.31
CA MET A 1 -12.50 -22.41 -46.35
C MET A 1 -13.42 -23.30 -47.16
N LYS A 2 -12.84 -24.14 -48.02
CA LYS A 2 -13.53 -25.21 -48.75
C LYS A 2 -13.93 -26.34 -47.80
N SER A 3 -14.88 -27.19 -48.20
CA SER A 3 -15.34 -28.32 -47.36
C SER A 3 -14.21 -29.30 -47.00
N ASN A 4 -13.29 -29.55 -47.95
CA ASN A 4 -12.14 -30.44 -47.74
C ASN A 4 -11.16 -29.88 -46.69
N GLU A 5 -10.83 -28.59 -46.78
CA GLU A 5 -9.94 -27.90 -45.82
C GLU A 5 -10.49 -28.01 -44.38
N ARG A 6 -11.81 -27.87 -44.21
CA ARG A 6 -12.46 -27.98 -42.90
C ARG A 6 -12.34 -29.38 -42.32
N GLN A 7 -12.45 -30.42 -43.15
CA GLN A 7 -12.28 -31.80 -42.72
C GLN A 7 -10.84 -32.08 -42.29
N ILE A 8 -9.86 -31.57 -43.04
CA ILE A 8 -8.43 -31.70 -42.69
C ILE A 8 -8.13 -31.02 -41.36
N ILE A 9 -8.67 -29.83 -41.10
CA ILE A 9 -8.49 -29.14 -39.82
C ILE A 9 -9.07 -29.96 -38.65
N LEU A 10 -10.24 -30.58 -38.81
CA LEU A 10 -10.81 -31.45 -37.77
C LEU A 10 -9.92 -32.68 -37.51
N GLN A 11 -9.39 -33.29 -38.55
CA GLN A 11 -8.46 -34.41 -38.41
C GLN A 11 -7.14 -33.97 -37.75
N ALA A 12 -6.63 -32.78 -38.08
CA ALA A 12 -5.43 -32.21 -37.44
C ALA A 12 -5.66 -31.98 -35.94
N GLN A 13 -6.85 -31.51 -35.56
CA GLN A 13 -7.24 -31.33 -34.17
C GLN A 13 -7.24 -32.65 -33.40
N GLU A 14 -7.88 -33.69 -33.94
CA GLU A 14 -7.91 -35.03 -33.32
C GLU A 14 -6.51 -35.61 -33.18
N PHE A 15 -5.70 -35.54 -34.25
CA PHE A 15 -4.32 -36.00 -34.24
C PHE A 15 -3.50 -35.28 -33.18
N THR A 16 -3.48 -33.95 -33.20
CA THR A 16 -2.71 -33.13 -32.25
C THR A 16 -3.14 -33.39 -30.81
N ARG A 17 -4.46 -33.47 -30.56
CA ARG A 17 -4.99 -33.78 -29.23
C ARG A 17 -4.50 -35.14 -28.75
N SER A 18 -4.53 -36.17 -29.60
CA SER A 18 -4.03 -37.50 -29.21
C SER A 18 -2.55 -37.51 -28.80
N VAL A 19 -1.75 -36.56 -29.31
CA VAL A 19 -0.33 -36.43 -28.99
C VAL A 19 -0.12 -35.64 -27.69
N LEU A 20 -0.85 -34.55 -27.50
CA LEU A 20 -0.58 -33.54 -26.46
C LEU A 20 -1.54 -33.54 -25.26
N GLU A 21 -2.61 -34.35 -25.28
CA GLU A 21 -3.63 -34.33 -24.21
C GLU A 21 -3.10 -34.71 -22.82
N ARG A 22 -1.97 -35.43 -22.76
CA ARG A 22 -1.34 -35.84 -21.49
C ARG A 22 -0.10 -35.01 -21.11
N ASP A 23 0.25 -34.00 -21.89
CA ASP A 23 1.39 -33.15 -21.54
C ASP A 23 1.04 -32.25 -20.34
N SER A 24 1.93 -32.22 -19.36
CA SER A 24 1.83 -31.38 -18.16
C SER A 24 2.86 -30.25 -18.13
N SER A 25 3.69 -30.13 -19.16
CA SER A 25 4.75 -29.10 -19.24
C SER A 25 4.23 -27.68 -19.52
N GLY A 26 2.94 -27.55 -19.85
CA GLY A 26 2.32 -26.30 -20.30
C GLY A 26 2.28 -26.13 -21.82
N HIS A 27 2.59 -27.17 -22.59
CA HIS A 27 2.39 -27.27 -24.05
C HIS A 27 1.25 -28.25 -24.40
N ASP A 28 0.25 -28.30 -23.53
CA ASP A 28 -0.89 -29.19 -23.66
C ASP A 28 -1.83 -28.84 -24.83
N TRP A 29 -2.84 -29.68 -25.04
CA TRP A 29 -3.89 -29.42 -26.03
C TRP A 29 -4.51 -28.02 -25.93
N TRP A 30 -4.65 -27.49 -24.71
CA TRP A 30 -5.28 -26.19 -24.49
C TRP A 30 -4.41 -25.02 -24.95
N HIS A 31 -3.09 -25.12 -24.81
CA HIS A 31 -2.15 -24.20 -25.44
C HIS A 31 -2.36 -24.16 -26.95
N ILE A 32 -2.35 -25.33 -27.61
CA ILE A 32 -2.51 -25.40 -29.07
C ILE A 32 -3.86 -24.84 -29.52
N GLN A 33 -4.91 -25.13 -28.77
CA GLN A 33 -6.24 -24.61 -29.07
C GLN A 33 -6.28 -23.08 -29.01
N ARG A 34 -5.63 -22.44 -28.03
CA ARG A 34 -5.56 -20.98 -27.92
C ARG A 34 -4.72 -20.38 -29.05
N VAL A 35 -3.53 -20.92 -29.31
CA VAL A 35 -2.66 -20.47 -30.41
C VAL A 35 -3.38 -20.55 -31.75
N THR A 36 -4.04 -21.68 -32.04
CA THR A 36 -4.81 -21.86 -33.29
C THR A 36 -5.94 -20.84 -33.42
N ARG A 37 -6.68 -20.57 -32.32
CA ARG A 37 -7.74 -19.56 -32.32
C ARG A 37 -7.20 -18.15 -32.55
N ILE A 38 -6.08 -17.79 -31.92
CA ILE A 38 -5.42 -16.50 -32.11
C ILE A 38 -4.92 -16.37 -33.55
N ALA A 39 -4.20 -17.38 -34.07
CA ALA A 39 -3.69 -17.41 -35.43
C ALA A 39 -4.81 -17.24 -36.46
N ARG A 40 -5.96 -17.89 -36.26
CA ARG A 40 -7.14 -17.71 -37.10
C ARG A 40 -7.65 -16.27 -37.09
N ILE A 41 -7.75 -15.65 -35.92
CA ILE A 41 -8.24 -14.27 -35.79
C ILE A 41 -7.28 -13.31 -36.49
N LEU A 42 -5.97 -13.43 -36.19
CA LEU A 42 -4.92 -12.62 -36.81
C LEU A 42 -4.91 -12.80 -38.33
N ALA A 43 -5.05 -14.02 -38.85
CA ALA A 43 -5.12 -14.28 -40.29
C ALA A 43 -6.29 -13.56 -40.98
N ASN A 44 -7.46 -13.49 -40.32
CA ASN A 44 -8.60 -12.73 -40.87
C ASN A 44 -8.35 -11.22 -40.86
N LEU A 45 -7.70 -10.69 -39.82
CA LEU A 45 -7.41 -9.25 -39.70
C LEU A 45 -6.33 -8.80 -40.68
N GLU A 46 -5.30 -9.62 -40.87
CA GLU A 46 -4.11 -9.31 -41.69
C GLU A 46 -4.28 -9.77 -43.16
N GLY A 47 -5.41 -10.42 -43.49
CA GLY A 47 -5.69 -10.87 -44.86
C GLY A 47 -4.84 -12.06 -45.33
N ALA A 48 -4.37 -12.91 -44.42
CA ALA A 48 -3.57 -14.09 -44.73
C ALA A 48 -4.44 -15.33 -45.02
N ASN A 49 -3.81 -16.40 -45.51
CA ASN A 49 -4.51 -17.67 -45.70
C ASN A 49 -4.83 -18.33 -44.34
N VAL A 50 -6.09 -18.22 -43.92
CA VAL A 50 -6.61 -18.77 -42.66
C VAL A 50 -6.38 -20.27 -42.54
N TYR A 51 -6.55 -21.04 -43.63
CA TYR A 51 -6.38 -22.49 -43.61
C TYR A 51 -4.94 -22.89 -43.29
N ILE A 52 -3.96 -22.25 -43.92
CA ILE A 52 -2.53 -22.49 -43.68
C ILE A 52 -2.15 -22.09 -42.25
N CYS A 53 -2.65 -20.95 -41.76
CA CYS A 53 -2.38 -20.50 -40.41
C CYS A 53 -2.93 -21.46 -39.35
N GLU A 54 -4.20 -21.89 -39.49
CA GLU A 54 -4.82 -22.84 -38.57
C GLU A 54 -4.10 -24.20 -38.59
N LEU A 55 -3.81 -24.73 -39.77
CA LEU A 55 -3.15 -26.03 -39.91
C LEU A 55 -1.73 -26.01 -39.33
N SER A 56 -0.97 -24.94 -39.60
CA SER A 56 0.39 -24.77 -39.05
C SER A 56 0.36 -24.60 -37.53
N ALA A 57 -0.58 -23.81 -37.00
CA ALA A 57 -0.74 -23.60 -35.57
C ALA A 57 -1.14 -24.88 -34.81
N LEU A 58 -1.95 -25.76 -35.42
CA LEU A 58 -2.29 -27.04 -34.80
C LEU A 58 -1.07 -27.97 -34.69
N LEU A 59 -0.20 -27.96 -35.70
CA LEU A 59 0.86 -28.97 -35.83
C LEU A 59 2.23 -28.51 -35.30
N HIS A 60 2.42 -27.23 -34.97
CA HIS A 60 3.76 -26.67 -34.69
C HIS A 60 4.52 -27.35 -33.54
N ASP A 61 3.84 -27.70 -32.45
CA ASP A 61 4.46 -28.33 -31.28
C ASP A 61 4.54 -29.86 -31.40
N VAL A 62 3.87 -30.48 -32.37
CA VAL A 62 3.94 -31.94 -32.61
C VAL A 62 5.36 -32.36 -33.03
N ALA A 63 6.11 -31.46 -33.65
CA ALA A 63 7.49 -31.68 -34.10
C ALA A 63 8.56 -31.35 -33.03
N ASP A 64 8.18 -30.98 -31.80
CA ASP A 64 9.15 -30.67 -30.73
C ASP A 64 9.98 -31.94 -30.38
N GLU A 65 11.29 -31.76 -30.17
CA GLU A 65 12.25 -32.77 -29.72
C GLU A 65 11.85 -33.40 -28.38
N LYS A 66 10.97 -32.76 -27.59
CA LYS A 66 10.47 -33.34 -26.33
C LYS A 66 9.52 -34.52 -26.53
N LEU A 67 8.88 -34.60 -27.70
CA LEU A 67 7.83 -35.59 -28.02
C LEU A 67 8.30 -36.64 -29.01
N ASN A 68 9.51 -36.48 -29.56
CA ASN A 68 10.06 -37.29 -30.63
C ASN A 68 11.55 -37.53 -30.37
N GLU A 69 12.11 -38.61 -30.92
CA GLU A 69 13.52 -38.97 -30.69
C GLU A 69 14.52 -37.91 -31.20
N SER A 70 14.14 -37.18 -32.24
CA SER A 70 14.87 -36.02 -32.76
C SER A 70 13.92 -35.03 -33.44
N LYS A 71 14.44 -33.84 -33.77
CA LYS A 71 13.67 -32.83 -34.52
C LYS A 71 13.29 -33.33 -35.91
N GLU A 72 14.19 -34.09 -36.54
CA GLU A 72 13.98 -34.72 -37.85
C GLU A 72 12.86 -35.75 -37.79
N ALA A 73 12.84 -36.60 -36.76
CA ALA A 73 11.77 -37.58 -36.55
C ALA A 73 10.40 -36.91 -36.34
N GLY A 74 10.36 -35.81 -35.58
CA GLY A 74 9.14 -35.00 -35.42
C GLY A 74 8.67 -34.38 -36.73
N TYR A 75 9.60 -33.89 -37.54
CA TYR A 75 9.30 -33.31 -38.86
C TYR A 75 8.75 -34.37 -39.83
N GLU A 76 9.38 -35.55 -39.92
CA GLU A 76 8.90 -36.66 -40.74
C GLU A 76 7.50 -37.11 -40.33
N ARG A 77 7.22 -37.15 -39.03
CA ARG A 77 5.90 -37.50 -38.50
C ARG A 77 4.82 -36.55 -38.98
N VAL A 78 5.06 -35.24 -38.91
CA VAL A 78 4.11 -34.22 -39.41
C VAL A 78 3.97 -34.31 -40.93
N GLN A 79 5.07 -34.47 -41.65
CA GLN A 79 5.06 -34.62 -43.11
C GLN A 79 4.24 -35.83 -43.56
N ASN A 80 4.44 -36.99 -42.94
CA ASN A 80 3.68 -38.21 -43.22
C ASN A 80 2.19 -38.03 -42.94
N TRP A 81 1.85 -37.36 -41.84
CA TRP A 81 0.46 -37.06 -41.50
C TRP A 81 -0.20 -36.14 -42.54
N LEU A 82 0.47 -35.05 -42.95
CA LEU A 82 -0.03 -34.13 -43.98
C LEU A 82 -0.28 -34.84 -45.32
N MET A 83 0.61 -35.76 -45.72
CA MET A 83 0.43 -36.58 -46.93
C MET A 83 -0.80 -37.49 -46.83
N GLN A 84 -0.98 -38.18 -45.70
CA GLN A 84 -2.10 -39.09 -45.49
C GLN A 84 -3.45 -38.36 -45.39
N ALA A 85 -3.46 -37.14 -44.83
CA ALA A 85 -4.65 -36.30 -44.75
C ALA A 85 -5.08 -35.70 -46.12
N GLY A 86 -4.28 -35.88 -47.18
CA GLY A 86 -4.60 -35.37 -48.51
C GLY A 86 -4.39 -33.87 -48.68
N VAL A 87 -3.44 -33.28 -47.95
CA VAL A 87 -3.05 -31.87 -48.12
C VAL A 87 -2.31 -31.69 -49.45
N GLU A 88 -2.68 -30.65 -50.19
CA GLU A 88 -2.03 -30.29 -51.46
C GLU A 88 -0.53 -30.08 -51.28
N THR A 89 0.26 -30.43 -52.28
CA THR A 89 1.74 -30.40 -52.16
C THR A 89 2.28 -29.01 -51.85
N THR A 90 1.71 -27.97 -52.46
CA THR A 90 2.08 -26.57 -52.22
C THR A 90 1.80 -26.14 -50.78
N ASP A 91 0.65 -26.54 -50.25
CA ASP A 91 0.22 -26.18 -48.89
C ASP A 91 1.05 -26.94 -47.86
N ARG A 92 1.36 -28.22 -48.13
CA ARG A 92 2.23 -29.05 -47.29
C ARG A 92 3.63 -28.46 -47.16
N GLU A 93 4.24 -28.04 -48.27
CA GLU A 93 5.58 -27.42 -48.26
C GLU A 93 5.60 -26.14 -47.43
N LEU A 94 4.57 -25.30 -47.58
CA LEU A 94 4.42 -24.05 -46.84
C LEU A 94 4.23 -24.29 -45.33
N VAL A 95 3.36 -25.24 -44.93
CA VAL A 95 3.15 -25.60 -43.52
C VAL A 95 4.44 -26.12 -42.88
N LEU A 96 5.17 -26.99 -43.58
CA LEU A 96 6.42 -27.53 -43.08
C LEU A 96 7.52 -26.47 -42.95
N GLU A 97 7.61 -25.52 -43.88
CA GLU A 97 8.52 -24.36 -43.78
C GLU A 97 8.24 -23.53 -42.53
N ILE A 98 6.96 -23.22 -42.27
CA ILE A 98 6.52 -22.47 -41.10
C ILE A 98 6.93 -23.22 -39.83
N ILE A 99 6.57 -24.50 -39.70
CA ILE A 99 6.88 -25.30 -38.50
C ILE A 99 8.39 -25.34 -38.22
N ASN A 100 9.22 -25.49 -39.25
CA ASN A 100 10.67 -25.54 -39.06
C ASN A 100 11.27 -24.20 -38.58
N THR A 101 10.63 -23.07 -38.89
CA THR A 101 11.07 -21.71 -38.54
C THR A 101 10.43 -21.14 -37.27
N MET A 102 9.52 -21.87 -36.61
CA MET A 102 8.84 -21.42 -35.38
C MET A 102 9.77 -21.33 -34.15
N SER A 103 10.80 -22.18 -34.05
CA SER A 103 11.58 -22.35 -32.82
C SER A 103 12.39 -21.12 -32.41
N PHE A 104 12.11 -20.54 -31.24
CA PHE A 104 12.89 -19.44 -30.66
C PHE A 104 14.31 -19.88 -30.29
N SER A 105 15.27 -19.56 -31.14
CA SER A 105 16.68 -20.00 -31.04
C SER A 105 17.59 -18.89 -30.51
N GLY A 106 17.29 -18.30 -29.34
CA GLY A 106 18.16 -17.28 -28.73
C GLY A 106 18.35 -15.99 -29.55
N GLY A 107 17.48 -15.72 -30.53
CA GLY A 107 17.60 -14.54 -31.41
C GLY A 107 18.42 -14.74 -32.68
N THR A 108 18.99 -15.93 -32.93
CA THR A 108 19.75 -16.26 -34.16
C THR A 108 18.96 -17.14 -35.15
N GLY A 109 17.63 -17.16 -35.04
CA GLY A 109 16.77 -17.97 -35.90
C GLY A 109 16.60 -17.38 -37.31
N ASN A 110 16.29 -18.23 -38.29
CA ASN A 110 15.95 -17.80 -39.64
C ASN A 110 14.73 -16.86 -39.62
N THR A 111 14.79 -15.78 -40.41
CA THR A 111 13.70 -14.80 -40.50
C THR A 111 12.47 -15.43 -41.14
N MET A 112 11.31 -15.34 -40.48
CA MET A 112 10.05 -15.82 -41.01
C MET A 112 9.64 -15.00 -42.25
N ARG A 113 9.52 -15.66 -43.40
CA ARG A 113 9.34 -14.98 -44.70
C ARG A 113 7.87 -14.76 -45.06
N THR A 114 7.02 -15.70 -44.71
CA THR A 114 5.62 -15.75 -45.13
C THR A 114 4.74 -14.99 -44.15
N LEU A 115 3.63 -14.42 -44.64
CA LEU A 115 2.68 -13.73 -43.77
C LEU A 115 2.02 -14.72 -42.80
N GLU A 116 1.65 -15.89 -43.30
CA GLU A 116 1.07 -16.99 -42.54
C GLU A 116 2.01 -17.45 -41.42
N GLY A 117 3.29 -17.63 -41.72
CA GLY A 117 4.29 -17.97 -40.71
C GLY A 117 4.42 -16.89 -39.64
N ARG A 118 4.47 -15.62 -40.04
CA ARG A 118 4.55 -14.48 -39.12
C ARG A 118 3.37 -14.45 -38.15
N ILE A 119 2.16 -14.73 -38.65
CA ILE A 119 0.94 -14.83 -37.86
C ILE A 119 0.98 -15.99 -36.87
N VAL A 120 1.41 -17.17 -37.30
CA VAL A 120 1.47 -18.36 -36.42
C VAL A 120 2.49 -18.14 -35.30
N GLN A 121 3.64 -17.54 -35.62
CA GLN A 121 4.65 -17.18 -34.63
C GLN A 121 4.16 -16.10 -33.66
N ASP A 122 3.45 -15.09 -34.15
CA ASP A 122 2.85 -14.08 -33.28
C ASP A 122 1.79 -14.70 -32.36
N ALA A 123 0.96 -15.61 -32.87
CA ALA A 123 -0.04 -16.31 -32.07
C ALA A 123 0.57 -17.14 -30.94
N ASP A 124 1.66 -17.87 -31.21
CA ASP A 124 2.40 -18.62 -30.20
C ASP A 124 3.03 -17.69 -29.14
N ARG A 125 3.72 -16.63 -29.59
CA ARG A 125 4.33 -15.63 -28.70
C ARG A 125 3.28 -14.91 -27.84
N LEU A 126 2.10 -14.61 -28.37
CA LEU A 126 1.01 -14.00 -27.62
C LEU A 126 0.46 -14.91 -26.51
N ASP A 127 0.48 -16.23 -26.69
CA ASP A 127 0.09 -17.19 -25.65
C ASP A 127 1.17 -17.35 -24.57
N ALA A 128 2.42 -17.01 -24.87
CA ALA A 128 3.51 -16.92 -23.91
C ALA A 128 3.49 -15.61 -23.08
N LEU A 129 2.62 -14.65 -23.41
CA LEU A 129 2.48 -13.37 -22.71
C LEU A 129 1.18 -13.28 -21.89
N GLY A 130 1.16 -12.32 -20.94
CA GLY A 130 0.03 -12.09 -20.03
C GLY A 130 -0.08 -13.13 -18.92
N VAL A 131 -1.24 -13.17 -18.26
CA VAL A 131 -1.51 -14.04 -17.09
C VAL A 131 -1.30 -15.54 -17.40
N ILE A 132 -1.71 -15.98 -18.59
CA ILE A 132 -1.45 -17.36 -19.05
C ILE A 132 0.05 -17.61 -19.23
N GLY A 133 0.77 -16.66 -19.82
CA GLY A 133 2.22 -16.72 -19.95
C GLY A 133 2.95 -16.84 -18.61
N ILE A 134 2.49 -16.09 -17.59
CA ILE A 134 2.98 -16.17 -16.20
C ILE A 134 2.81 -17.59 -15.67
N ALA A 135 1.59 -18.14 -15.72
CA ALA A 135 1.28 -19.47 -15.20
C ALA A 135 2.08 -20.56 -15.92
N ARG A 136 2.18 -20.50 -17.26
CA ARG A 136 2.95 -21.45 -18.07
C ARG A 136 4.44 -21.40 -17.74
N THR A 137 5.00 -20.21 -17.50
CA THR A 137 6.42 -20.06 -17.16
C THR A 137 6.76 -20.79 -15.87
N PHE A 138 5.95 -20.64 -14.82
CA PHE A 138 6.18 -21.35 -13.55
C PHE A 138 5.86 -22.84 -13.64
N ALA A 139 4.80 -23.24 -14.36
CA ALA A 139 4.48 -24.65 -14.56
C ALA A 139 5.63 -25.38 -15.30
N TYR A 140 6.14 -24.80 -16.38
CA TYR A 140 7.27 -25.35 -17.12
C TYR A 140 8.56 -25.36 -16.28
N SER A 141 8.84 -24.28 -15.54
CA SER A 141 10.00 -24.21 -14.64
C SER A 141 9.95 -25.30 -13.57
N GLY A 142 8.77 -25.53 -12.96
CA GLY A 142 8.55 -26.60 -12.01
C GLY A 142 8.75 -27.99 -12.63
N TRP A 143 8.21 -28.23 -13.82
CA TRP A 143 8.43 -29.48 -14.56
C TRP A 143 9.91 -29.73 -14.89
N LYS A 144 10.67 -28.67 -15.20
CA LYS A 144 12.13 -28.73 -15.42
C LYS A 144 12.95 -28.83 -14.13
N GLY A 145 12.35 -28.67 -12.96
CA GLY A 145 13.09 -28.59 -11.69
C GLY A 145 13.89 -27.29 -11.54
N GLN A 146 13.54 -26.25 -12.29
CA GLN A 146 14.18 -24.93 -12.23
C GLN A 146 13.62 -24.11 -11.06
N LYS A 147 14.50 -23.38 -10.36
CA LYS A 147 14.11 -22.50 -9.25
C LYS A 147 13.17 -21.39 -9.74
N MET A 148 12.19 -21.04 -8.90
CA MET A 148 11.30 -19.91 -9.14
C MET A 148 12.09 -18.60 -9.25
N TYR A 149 12.92 -18.32 -8.25
CA TYR A 149 13.82 -17.19 -8.20
C TYR A 149 15.01 -17.51 -7.31
N ASP A 150 16.14 -16.87 -7.61
CA ASP A 150 17.39 -16.94 -6.85
C ASP A 150 18.15 -15.62 -7.14
N PRO A 151 18.33 -14.75 -6.15
CA PRO A 151 18.93 -13.44 -6.35
C PRO A 151 20.40 -13.51 -6.77
N PHE A 152 21.09 -14.59 -6.42
CA PHE A 152 22.51 -14.81 -6.74
C PHE A 152 22.74 -15.35 -8.15
N ILE A 153 21.67 -15.68 -8.88
CA ILE A 153 21.74 -16.07 -10.30
C ILE A 153 21.53 -14.83 -11.17
N PRO A 154 22.58 -14.30 -11.84
CA PRO A 154 22.51 -13.04 -12.59
C PRO A 154 21.64 -13.15 -13.86
N LEU A 155 21.19 -11.99 -14.35
CA LEU A 155 20.52 -11.91 -15.66
C LEU A 155 21.53 -12.15 -16.79
N ARG A 156 21.14 -12.97 -17.76
CA ARG A 156 21.95 -13.24 -18.96
C ARG A 156 21.54 -12.29 -20.09
N GLU A 157 22.41 -11.34 -20.42
CA GLU A 157 22.11 -10.34 -21.47
C GLU A 157 22.31 -10.87 -22.88
N LYS A 158 23.39 -11.64 -23.09
CA LYS A 158 23.73 -12.29 -24.36
C LYS A 158 23.88 -13.78 -24.11
N MET A 159 23.23 -14.59 -24.94
CA MET A 159 23.25 -16.04 -24.82
C MET A 159 23.42 -16.66 -26.21
N THR A 160 24.27 -17.67 -26.29
CA THR A 160 24.24 -18.65 -27.37
C THR A 160 23.01 -19.54 -27.24
N ARG A 161 22.66 -20.28 -28.30
CA ARG A 161 21.53 -21.22 -28.28
C ARG A 161 21.70 -22.33 -27.24
N GLU A 162 22.94 -22.74 -26.98
CA GLU A 162 23.28 -23.74 -25.98
C GLU A 162 23.07 -23.19 -24.57
N GLU A 163 23.63 -22.02 -24.26
CA GLU A 163 23.44 -21.36 -22.96
C GLU A 163 21.96 -21.10 -22.64
N TYR A 164 21.16 -20.73 -23.64
CA TYR A 164 19.71 -20.56 -23.46
C TYR A 164 19.00 -21.88 -23.12
N ARG A 165 19.46 -23.02 -23.65
CA ARG A 165 18.82 -24.33 -23.46
C ARG A 165 19.27 -25.05 -22.19
N SER A 166 20.54 -24.94 -21.81
CA SER A 166 21.14 -25.72 -20.73
C SER A 166 21.77 -24.89 -19.61
N GLY A 167 21.89 -23.57 -19.78
CA GLY A 167 22.46 -22.70 -18.76
C GLY A 167 21.52 -22.53 -17.56
N GLU A 168 22.11 -22.45 -16.37
CA GLU A 168 21.38 -22.21 -15.13
C GLU A 168 20.67 -20.85 -15.17
N SER A 169 19.39 -20.83 -14.79
CA SER A 169 18.55 -19.63 -14.73
C SER A 169 17.37 -19.85 -13.77
N THR A 170 16.50 -18.87 -13.64
CA THR A 170 15.30 -18.90 -12.80
C THR A 170 14.04 -18.56 -13.60
N ALA A 171 12.87 -18.95 -13.10
CA ALA A 171 11.60 -18.61 -13.74
C ALA A 171 11.46 -17.09 -13.89
N ILE A 172 11.82 -16.31 -12.85
CA ILE A 172 11.80 -14.85 -12.89
C ILE A 172 12.82 -14.28 -13.89
N ASN A 173 14.05 -14.80 -13.94
CA ASN A 173 15.03 -14.35 -14.94
C ASN A 173 14.51 -14.57 -16.38
N HIS A 174 13.73 -15.62 -16.64
CA HIS A 174 13.13 -15.87 -17.95
C HIS A 174 12.23 -14.73 -18.46
N PHE A 175 11.56 -14.01 -17.56
CA PHE A 175 10.75 -12.85 -17.94
C PHE A 175 11.62 -11.76 -18.59
N TYR A 176 12.73 -11.41 -17.94
CA TYR A 176 13.69 -10.41 -18.43
C TYR A 176 14.50 -10.91 -19.63
N GLU A 177 14.91 -12.17 -19.61
CA GLU A 177 15.73 -12.77 -20.66
C GLU A 177 14.97 -12.90 -21.98
N LYS A 178 13.66 -13.20 -21.91
CA LYS A 178 12.82 -13.50 -23.09
C LYS A 178 11.49 -12.76 -23.11
N LEU A 179 10.60 -12.97 -22.13
CA LEU A 179 9.17 -12.63 -22.28
C LEU A 179 8.94 -11.14 -22.51
N LEU A 180 9.58 -10.27 -21.72
CA LEU A 180 9.48 -8.82 -21.87
C LEU A 180 10.02 -8.31 -23.22
N LYS A 181 10.85 -9.10 -23.91
CA LYS A 181 11.38 -8.76 -25.25
C LYS A 181 10.45 -9.19 -26.38
N LEU A 182 9.39 -9.96 -26.12
CA LEU A 182 8.54 -10.52 -27.17
C LEU A 182 7.62 -9.49 -27.80
N LYS A 183 7.14 -8.48 -27.04
CA LYS A 183 6.30 -7.40 -27.56
C LYS A 183 6.93 -6.71 -28.76
N ASP A 184 8.20 -6.32 -28.64
CA ASP A 184 8.94 -5.62 -29.71
C ASP A 184 9.34 -6.53 -30.87
N ARG A 185 9.15 -7.84 -30.71
CA ARG A 185 9.43 -8.86 -31.73
C ARG A 185 8.18 -9.34 -32.46
N MET A 186 7.00 -8.81 -32.16
CA MET A 186 5.77 -9.14 -32.90
C MET A 186 5.87 -8.70 -34.35
N ASN A 187 5.45 -9.58 -35.26
CA ASN A 187 5.60 -9.40 -36.69
C ASN A 187 4.47 -8.54 -37.30
N THR A 188 3.23 -8.70 -36.86
CA THR A 188 2.06 -7.99 -37.39
C THR A 188 1.59 -6.86 -36.48
N GLU A 189 0.84 -5.91 -37.05
CA GLU A 189 0.29 -4.77 -36.30
C GLU A 189 -0.76 -5.23 -35.28
N SER A 190 -1.68 -6.11 -35.70
CA SER A 190 -2.71 -6.65 -34.79
C SER A 190 -2.11 -7.43 -33.63
N ALA A 191 -1.01 -8.17 -33.84
CA ALA A 191 -0.32 -8.88 -32.77
C ALA A 191 0.37 -7.92 -31.79
N ARG A 192 0.99 -6.84 -32.30
CA ARG A 192 1.65 -5.84 -31.45
C ARG A 192 0.67 -5.15 -30.50
N LEU A 193 -0.51 -4.77 -31.01
CA LEU A 193 -1.57 -4.16 -30.20
C LEU A 193 -2.08 -5.11 -29.09
N LEU A 194 -2.22 -6.40 -29.39
CA LEU A 194 -2.60 -7.40 -28.38
C LEU A 194 -1.48 -7.67 -27.37
N ALA A 195 -0.23 -7.59 -27.81
CA ALA A 195 0.93 -7.81 -26.97
C ALA A 195 1.10 -6.71 -25.91
N ASP A 196 0.69 -5.46 -26.19
CA ASP A 196 0.82 -4.34 -25.24
C ASP A 196 0.13 -4.62 -23.90
N ASN A 197 -1.16 -4.96 -23.92
CA ASN A 197 -1.93 -5.24 -22.71
C ASN A 197 -1.39 -6.47 -21.96
N LYS A 198 -0.92 -7.48 -22.71
CA LYS A 198 -0.34 -8.70 -22.15
C LYS A 198 1.02 -8.44 -21.53
N HIS A 199 1.84 -7.58 -22.13
CA HIS A 199 3.14 -7.14 -21.62
C HIS A 199 2.96 -6.37 -20.31
N GLN A 200 2.02 -5.42 -20.25
CA GLN A 200 1.70 -4.69 -19.03
C GLN A 200 1.33 -5.63 -17.87
N SER A 201 0.61 -6.72 -18.15
CA SER A 201 0.29 -7.74 -17.14
C SER A 201 1.55 -8.43 -16.59
N LEU A 202 2.59 -8.64 -17.42
CA LEU A 202 3.87 -9.19 -16.96
C LEU A 202 4.61 -8.20 -16.05
N GLU A 203 4.65 -6.92 -16.43
CA GLU A 203 5.30 -5.88 -15.64
C GLU A 203 4.62 -5.72 -14.27
N LEU A 204 3.30 -5.67 -14.23
CA LEU A 204 2.53 -5.60 -12.98
C LEU A 204 2.77 -6.82 -12.10
N PHE A 205 2.83 -8.03 -12.69
CA PHE A 205 3.18 -9.24 -11.96
C PHE A 205 4.58 -9.16 -11.37
N LEU A 206 5.59 -8.75 -12.14
CA LEU A 206 6.97 -8.63 -11.66
C LEU A 206 7.09 -7.58 -10.55
N GLN A 207 6.36 -6.46 -10.64
CA GLN A 207 6.31 -5.46 -9.57
C GLN A 207 5.66 -6.00 -8.29
N ALA A 208 4.57 -6.76 -8.42
CA ALA A 208 3.93 -7.40 -7.27
C ALA A 208 4.83 -8.46 -6.64
N PHE A 209 5.44 -9.32 -7.47
CA PHE A 209 6.39 -10.34 -7.04
C PHE A 209 7.57 -9.71 -6.29
N ASP A 210 8.16 -8.64 -6.82
CA ASP A 210 9.29 -7.93 -6.21
C ASP A 210 8.92 -7.35 -4.84
N LYS A 211 7.74 -6.73 -4.70
CA LYS A 211 7.24 -6.22 -3.42
C LYS A 211 6.98 -7.33 -2.40
N GLU A 212 6.36 -8.43 -2.82
CA GLU A 212 6.10 -9.56 -1.92
C GLU A 212 7.40 -10.26 -1.52
N TRP A 213 8.36 -10.38 -2.44
CA TRP A 213 9.70 -10.90 -2.17
C TRP A 213 10.45 -10.02 -1.17
N ALA A 214 10.31 -8.70 -1.25
CA ALA A 214 10.89 -7.73 -0.32
C ALA A 214 10.46 -7.97 1.13
N ILE A 215 9.19 -8.33 1.36
CA ILE A 215 8.65 -8.56 2.71
C ILE A 215 9.31 -9.77 3.36
N GLY A 216 9.61 -10.79 2.57
CA GLY A 216 10.23 -12.03 3.06
C GLY A 216 11.73 -11.95 3.25
N ASN A 217 12.38 -10.80 3.04
CA ASN A 217 13.83 -10.75 2.95
C ASN A 217 14.51 -9.54 3.59
N ASN A 218 15.69 -9.80 4.16
CA ASN A 218 16.47 -8.82 4.91
C ASN A 218 17.41 -7.99 4.00
N ALA A 219 17.64 -8.41 2.75
CA ALA A 219 18.57 -7.74 1.84
C ALA A 219 17.93 -7.40 0.47
N TYR A 220 16.69 -6.89 0.49
CA TYR A 220 15.90 -6.61 -0.72
C TYR A 220 16.65 -5.83 -1.80
N LEU A 221 17.45 -4.80 -1.47
CA LEU A 221 18.20 -4.07 -2.52
C LEU A 221 19.20 -4.96 -3.28
N SER A 222 19.81 -5.94 -2.61
CA SER A 222 20.70 -6.92 -3.25
C SER A 222 19.96 -8.07 -3.94
N GLU A 223 18.70 -8.32 -3.54
CA GLU A 223 17.95 -9.50 -3.95
C GLU A 223 16.73 -9.19 -4.80
N SER A 224 16.43 -7.93 -5.04
CA SER A 224 15.34 -7.50 -5.90
C SER A 224 15.68 -7.86 -7.34
N PRO A 225 14.77 -8.54 -8.08
CA PRO A 225 14.91 -8.72 -9.51
C PRO A 225 15.11 -7.41 -10.29
N ILE A 226 14.61 -6.29 -9.75
CA ILE A 226 14.58 -4.97 -10.39
C ILE A 226 15.81 -4.13 -9.99
N HIS A 227 16.23 -4.20 -8.73
CA HIS A 227 17.18 -3.25 -8.15
C HIS A 227 18.62 -3.77 -7.97
N ARG A 228 18.82 -5.10 -7.94
CA ARG A 228 20.13 -5.71 -7.63
C ARG A 228 21.29 -5.13 -8.45
N GLY A 229 22.29 -4.59 -7.74
CA GLY A 229 23.54 -4.04 -8.32
C GLY A 229 23.40 -2.73 -9.08
N ASN A 230 22.20 -2.15 -9.15
CA ASN A 230 21.93 -0.97 -9.98
C ASN A 230 21.51 0.27 -9.18
N VAL A 231 21.29 0.16 -7.86
CA VAL A 231 20.88 1.31 -7.05
C VAL A 231 22.09 2.16 -6.68
N THR A 232 22.09 3.41 -7.14
CA THR A 232 23.12 4.41 -6.86
C THR A 232 22.69 5.38 -5.76
N ARG A 233 21.37 5.56 -5.56
CA ARG A 233 20.81 6.44 -4.53
C ARG A 233 19.37 6.05 -4.21
N VAL A 234 18.99 6.20 -2.94
CA VAL A 234 17.61 6.10 -2.49
C VAL A 234 17.07 7.48 -2.10
N HIS A 235 15.95 7.88 -2.68
CA HIS A 235 15.17 9.04 -2.25
C HIS A 235 14.11 8.59 -1.25
N ILE A 236 14.06 9.23 -0.10
CA ILE A 236 13.16 8.85 0.99
C ILE A 236 12.09 9.93 1.16
N ALA A 237 10.83 9.51 1.16
CA ALA A 237 9.67 10.36 1.38
C ALA A 237 8.83 9.81 2.55
N PHE A 238 8.15 10.70 3.27
CA PHE A 238 7.34 10.33 4.44
C PHE A 238 5.83 10.30 4.16
N ASP A 239 5.44 10.45 2.90
CA ASP A 239 4.05 10.39 2.44
C ASP A 239 3.97 9.91 0.98
N ASP A 240 2.80 9.39 0.58
CA ASP A 240 2.58 8.83 -0.75
C ASP A 240 2.54 9.87 -1.87
N SER A 241 2.15 11.12 -1.57
CA SER A 241 2.08 12.20 -2.57
C SER A 241 3.48 12.62 -3.02
N THR A 242 4.38 12.85 -2.05
CA THR A 242 5.79 13.12 -2.31
C THR A 242 6.44 11.94 -3.02
N ALA A 243 6.23 10.71 -2.53
CA ALA A 243 6.80 9.53 -3.15
C ALA A 243 6.33 9.33 -4.60
N GLY A 244 5.03 9.53 -4.87
CA GLY A 244 4.47 9.47 -6.22
C GLY A 244 5.09 10.53 -7.15
N SER A 245 5.23 11.76 -6.66
CA SER A 245 5.82 12.86 -7.42
C SER A 245 7.31 12.64 -7.72
N LEU A 246 8.06 12.11 -6.75
CA LEU A 246 9.47 11.73 -6.95
C LEU A 246 9.61 10.58 -7.95
N LYS A 247 8.74 9.57 -7.89
CA LYS A 247 8.76 8.45 -8.85
C LYS A 247 8.53 8.92 -10.26
N LEU A 248 7.62 9.87 -10.47
CA LEU A 248 7.40 10.51 -11.78
C LEU A 248 8.60 11.36 -12.22
N MET A 249 9.20 12.11 -11.30
CA MET A 249 10.39 12.92 -11.57
C MET A 249 11.60 12.07 -11.99
N LEU A 250 11.82 10.93 -11.32
CA LEU A 250 13.01 10.09 -11.46
C LEU A 250 12.87 8.96 -12.50
N GLN A 251 11.79 8.93 -13.29
CA GLN A 251 11.56 7.83 -14.25
C GLN A 251 12.71 7.61 -15.24
N SER A 252 13.49 8.67 -15.53
CA SER A 252 14.64 8.60 -16.46
C SER A 252 15.99 8.41 -15.76
N ASN A 253 16.01 8.41 -14.42
CA ASN A 253 17.23 8.32 -13.61
C ASN A 253 17.51 6.86 -13.24
N LEU A 254 18.20 6.15 -14.12
CA LEU A 254 18.59 4.76 -13.86
C LEU A 254 19.42 4.66 -12.58
N GLY A 255 18.94 3.87 -11.62
CA GLY A 255 19.61 3.61 -10.34
C GLY A 255 19.18 4.51 -9.18
N GLU A 256 18.35 5.52 -9.41
CA GLU A 256 17.73 6.30 -8.34
C GLU A 256 16.32 5.75 -8.04
N ILE A 257 16.08 5.29 -6.82
CA ILE A 257 14.79 4.70 -6.42
C ILE A 257 14.10 5.54 -5.34
N VAL A 258 12.79 5.37 -5.17
CA VAL A 258 12.01 6.08 -4.17
C VAL A 258 11.41 5.12 -3.16
N VAL A 259 11.70 5.37 -1.88
CA VAL A 259 11.17 4.64 -0.73
C VAL A 259 10.20 5.53 0.03
N THR A 260 9.02 5.00 0.34
CA THR A 260 8.04 5.67 1.20
C THR A 260 8.09 5.09 2.60
N LEU A 261 8.36 5.92 3.60
CA LEU A 261 8.24 5.62 5.02
C LEU A 261 7.04 6.37 5.61
N GLY A 262 5.85 6.03 5.12
CA GLY A 262 4.61 6.71 5.51
C GLY A 262 4.15 6.29 6.91
N ASP A 263 4.04 7.23 7.84
CA ASP A 263 3.29 7.09 9.10
C ASP A 263 2.93 8.49 9.61
N ASN A 264 1.73 8.67 10.14
CA ASN A 264 1.33 9.96 10.72
C ASN A 264 1.82 10.08 12.16
N LEU A 265 3.11 10.32 12.34
CA LEU A 265 3.73 10.43 13.66
C LEU A 265 3.32 11.69 14.43
N MET A 266 2.64 12.63 13.79
CA MET A 266 2.17 13.86 14.46
C MET A 266 1.14 13.57 15.54
N VAL A 267 0.40 12.48 15.41
CA VAL A 267 -0.78 12.21 16.21
C VAL A 267 -0.75 10.79 16.79
N GLY A 268 -1.16 10.65 18.05
CA GLY A 268 -1.17 9.40 18.82
C GLY A 268 0.18 9.07 19.46
N PRO A 269 0.27 7.97 20.21
CA PRO A 269 1.53 7.49 20.79
C PRO A 269 2.61 7.31 19.72
N LEU A 270 3.83 7.76 20.00
CA LEU A 270 4.97 7.53 19.10
C LEU A 270 5.43 6.06 19.23
N PRO A 271 5.83 5.43 18.11
CA PRO A 271 6.31 4.06 18.13
C PRO A 271 7.68 3.97 18.81
N ASN A 272 7.80 3.12 19.82
CA ASN A 272 9.08 2.76 20.42
C ASN A 272 9.59 1.47 19.76
N ASP A 273 10.61 1.59 18.91
CA ASP A 273 11.14 0.47 18.15
C ASP A 273 11.85 -0.59 19.04
N ARG A 274 12.10 -0.31 20.34
CA ARG A 274 12.57 -1.31 21.33
C ARG A 274 11.46 -2.20 21.86
N ASP A 275 10.22 -1.74 21.80
CA ASP A 275 9.03 -2.47 22.26
C ASP A 275 7.92 -2.33 21.21
N PHE A 276 8.19 -2.90 20.04
CA PHE A 276 7.39 -2.71 18.85
C PHE A 276 5.97 -3.28 19.00
N SER A 277 5.81 -4.44 19.65
CA SER A 277 4.51 -5.08 19.81
C SER A 277 3.55 -4.22 20.62
N HIS A 278 3.98 -3.72 21.78
CA HIS A 278 3.15 -2.86 22.62
C HIS A 278 2.93 -1.50 21.96
N SER A 279 3.94 -0.97 21.27
CA SER A 279 3.82 0.30 20.54
C SER A 279 2.77 0.24 19.43
N PHE A 280 2.73 -0.84 18.66
CA PHE A 280 1.75 -1.01 17.59
C PHE A 280 0.34 -1.21 18.14
N SER A 281 0.16 -2.08 19.15
CA SER A 281 -1.15 -2.32 19.76
C SER A 281 -1.71 -1.07 20.43
N GLY A 282 -0.91 -0.40 21.26
CA GLY A 282 -1.33 0.82 21.97
C GLY A 282 -1.68 1.97 21.02
N ARG A 283 -0.94 2.14 19.93
CA ARG A 283 -1.27 3.12 18.89
C ARG A 283 -2.55 2.77 18.14
N ASN A 284 -2.77 1.48 17.85
CA ASN A 284 -4.01 1.01 17.23
C ASN A 284 -5.23 1.25 18.13
N GLU A 285 -5.13 0.90 19.42
CA GLU A 285 -6.17 1.13 20.42
C GLU A 285 -6.50 2.62 20.56
N TRP A 286 -5.47 3.46 20.69
CA TRP A 286 -5.65 4.92 20.74
C TRP A 286 -6.39 5.48 19.51
N ILE A 287 -6.09 4.99 18.30
CA ILE A 287 -6.83 5.40 17.10
C ILE A 287 -8.29 4.94 17.15
N GLN A 288 -8.55 3.70 17.57
CA GLN A 288 -9.90 3.13 17.63
C GLN A 288 -10.80 3.86 18.65
N GLU A 289 -10.25 4.28 19.79
CA GLU A 289 -10.99 5.01 20.82
C GLU A 289 -11.36 6.44 20.39
N ARG A 290 -10.48 7.09 19.61
CA ARG A 290 -10.60 8.51 19.29
C ARG A 290 -11.27 8.75 17.95
N TYR A 291 -10.98 7.96 16.93
CA TYR A 291 -11.46 8.19 15.57
C TYR A 291 -12.81 7.54 15.30
N SER A 292 -13.44 7.88 14.17
CA SER A 292 -14.64 7.17 13.74
C SER A 292 -14.29 5.76 13.25
N THR A 293 -15.23 4.81 13.38
CA THR A 293 -15.03 3.42 12.96
C THR A 293 -14.59 3.32 11.50
N ALA A 294 -15.23 4.08 10.60
CA ALA A 294 -14.89 4.11 9.18
C ALA A 294 -13.43 4.54 8.94
N TYR A 295 -12.96 5.56 9.66
CA TYR A 295 -11.57 6.00 9.54
C TYR A 295 -10.60 4.99 10.18
N ALA A 296 -10.95 4.45 11.34
CA ALA A 296 -10.08 3.54 12.07
C ALA A 296 -9.84 2.22 11.29
N ASP A 297 -10.86 1.72 10.58
CA ASP A 297 -10.75 0.55 9.71
C ASP A 297 -9.82 0.82 8.50
N ASP A 298 -10.04 1.93 7.78
CA ASP A 298 -9.20 2.32 6.64
C ASP A 298 -7.72 2.52 7.05
N ARG A 299 -7.50 3.05 8.26
CA ARG A 299 -6.15 3.29 8.78
C ARG A 299 -5.40 2.04 9.18
N LYS A 300 -6.09 0.97 9.57
CA LYS A 300 -5.45 -0.25 10.06
C LYS A 300 -4.53 -0.87 9.01
N GLN A 301 -4.97 -0.91 7.75
CA GLN A 301 -4.16 -1.43 6.64
C GLN A 301 -2.94 -0.55 6.38
N SER A 302 -3.13 0.78 6.34
CA SER A 302 -2.05 1.74 6.10
C SER A 302 -1.00 1.69 7.21
N MET A 303 -1.43 1.55 8.46
CA MET A 303 -0.54 1.44 9.62
C MET A 303 0.25 0.13 9.62
N LEU A 304 -0.35 -0.98 9.16
CA LEU A 304 0.38 -2.24 9.00
C LEU A 304 1.45 -2.13 7.91
N GLN A 305 1.13 -1.49 6.77
CA GLN A 305 2.11 -1.25 5.70
C GLN A 305 3.25 -0.33 6.15
N ALA A 306 2.93 0.70 6.92
CA ALA A 306 3.90 1.56 7.58
C ALA A 306 4.83 0.75 8.49
N ALA A 307 4.27 -0.06 9.38
CA ALA A 307 5.00 -0.94 10.29
C ALA A 307 6.01 -1.83 9.56
N PHE A 308 5.60 -2.51 8.48
CA PHE A 308 6.51 -3.30 7.64
C PHE A 308 7.63 -2.44 7.05
N SER A 309 7.29 -1.28 6.49
CA SER A 309 8.26 -0.40 5.83
C SER A 309 9.31 0.11 6.82
N TRP A 310 8.88 0.55 8.01
CA TRP A 310 9.77 1.02 9.08
C TRP A 310 10.62 -0.08 9.70
N HIS A 311 10.19 -1.35 9.63
CA HIS A 311 10.98 -2.48 10.13
C HIS A 311 12.06 -2.93 9.12
N ILE A 312 11.75 -2.87 7.82
CA ILE A 312 12.59 -3.44 6.76
C ILE A 312 13.61 -2.44 6.23
N TRP A 313 13.16 -1.24 5.87
CA TRP A 313 13.96 -0.30 5.09
C TRP A 313 15.19 0.27 5.81
N PRO A 314 15.13 0.70 7.08
CA PRO A 314 16.28 1.32 7.72
C PRO A 314 17.56 0.48 7.66
N GLN A 315 17.45 -0.84 7.81
CA GLN A 315 18.59 -1.74 7.70
C GLN A 315 19.17 -1.78 6.28
N GLN A 316 18.31 -1.78 5.27
CA GLN A 316 18.72 -1.85 3.86
C GLN A 316 19.34 -0.56 3.35
N LEU A 317 18.98 0.56 3.97
CA LEU A 317 19.47 1.88 3.60
C LEU A 317 20.91 2.11 4.08
N MET A 318 21.39 1.38 5.10
CA MET A 318 22.71 1.59 5.75
C MET A 318 23.92 1.60 4.81
N GLU A 319 23.83 0.92 3.67
CA GLU A 319 24.94 0.78 2.71
C GLU A 319 24.73 1.56 1.41
N VAL A 320 23.67 2.39 1.32
CA VAL A 320 23.30 3.08 0.08
C VAL A 320 23.15 4.58 0.33
N PRO A 321 23.66 5.46 -0.56
CA PRO A 321 23.44 6.90 -0.42
C PRO A 321 21.96 7.27 -0.33
N CYS A 322 21.60 8.06 0.69
CA CYS A 322 20.22 8.40 1.01
C CYS A 322 19.98 9.90 0.85
N LEU A 323 18.94 10.26 0.08
CA LEU A 323 18.45 11.63 -0.06
C LEU A 323 17.05 11.74 0.56
N ILE A 324 16.99 12.27 1.78
CA ILE A 324 15.79 12.36 2.59
C ILE A 324 15.07 13.67 2.28
N TRP A 325 13.84 13.59 1.81
CA TRP A 325 12.99 14.75 1.57
C TRP A 325 12.21 15.07 2.84
N ALA A 326 12.64 16.13 3.52
CA ALA A 326 12.02 16.58 4.76
C ALA A 326 11.90 18.11 4.76
N GLY A 327 10.72 18.59 4.37
CA GLY A 327 10.35 20.00 4.45
C GLY A 327 10.00 20.46 5.87
N ASP A 328 9.49 21.68 5.97
CA ASP A 328 9.11 22.37 7.20
C ASP A 328 7.71 21.93 7.71
N SER A 329 7.39 20.64 7.57
CA SER A 329 6.17 20.05 8.12
C SER A 329 6.48 19.15 9.31
N ALA A 330 5.62 19.16 10.33
CA ALA A 330 5.80 18.32 11.50
C ALA A 330 5.88 16.83 11.15
N SER A 331 5.06 16.37 10.18
CA SER A 331 5.04 14.97 9.74
C SER A 331 6.37 14.54 9.14
N GLU A 332 6.94 15.33 8.22
CA GLU A 332 8.22 15.02 7.58
C GLU A 332 9.37 15.11 8.58
N GLN A 333 9.36 16.10 9.46
CA GLN A 333 10.38 16.32 10.48
C GLN A 333 10.39 15.20 11.54
N LEU A 334 9.23 14.65 11.90
CA LEU A 334 9.12 13.46 12.76
C LEU A 334 9.66 12.21 12.05
N GLY A 335 9.31 12.02 10.78
CA GLY A 335 9.83 10.92 9.97
C GLY A 335 11.36 10.95 9.86
N LEU A 336 11.94 12.13 9.60
CA LEU A 336 13.39 12.34 9.54
C LEU A 336 14.08 11.89 10.84
N ARG A 337 13.57 12.35 11.98
CA ARG A 337 14.14 12.04 13.31
C ARG A 337 14.05 10.57 13.65
N ARG A 338 12.89 9.95 13.41
CA ARG A 338 12.72 8.50 13.58
C ARG A 338 13.68 7.72 12.69
N LEU A 339 13.77 8.05 11.41
CA LEU A 339 14.66 7.37 10.48
C LEU A 339 16.13 7.46 10.91
N LEU A 340 16.61 8.66 11.26
CA LEU A 340 17.99 8.84 11.72
C LEU A 340 18.26 8.18 13.08
N SER A 341 17.23 7.93 13.90
CA SER A 341 17.35 7.10 15.11
C SER A 341 17.57 5.61 14.81
N LEU A 342 17.05 5.14 13.68
CA LEU A 342 17.18 3.75 13.21
C LEU A 342 18.42 3.53 12.33
N MET A 343 19.00 4.60 11.79
CA MET A 343 20.20 4.58 10.95
C MET A 343 21.34 5.42 11.57
N PRO A 344 21.89 5.02 12.72
CA PRO A 344 22.87 5.83 13.43
C PRO A 344 24.17 5.98 12.62
N ASN A 345 24.62 7.23 12.44
CA ASN A 345 25.88 7.61 11.80
C ASN A 345 26.00 7.15 10.33
N HIS A 346 24.91 7.26 9.58
CA HIS A 346 24.89 6.92 8.16
C HIS A 346 25.86 7.82 7.37
N PRO A 347 26.85 7.28 6.64
CA PRO A 347 27.93 8.08 6.05
C PRO A 347 27.50 8.98 4.88
N ASP A 348 26.43 8.58 4.17
CA ASP A 348 25.95 9.23 2.96
C ASP A 348 24.46 9.68 3.06
N ALA A 349 24.03 10.13 4.24
CA ALA A 349 22.69 10.68 4.43
C ALA A 349 22.69 12.19 4.13
N MET A 350 21.80 12.63 3.25
CA MET A 350 21.58 14.03 2.87
C MET A 350 20.11 14.38 3.08
N VAL A 351 19.82 15.63 3.45
CA VAL A 351 18.44 16.12 3.63
C VAL A 351 18.17 17.25 2.64
N ILE A 352 17.03 17.19 1.97
CA ILE A 352 16.49 18.31 1.19
C ILE A 352 15.28 18.86 1.92
N ASN A 353 15.37 20.14 2.29
CA ASN A 353 14.23 20.92 2.75
C ASN A 353 13.63 21.68 1.55
N ALA A 354 12.71 21.01 0.86
CA ALA A 354 12.12 21.53 -0.37
C ALA A 354 11.26 22.79 -0.13
N THR A 355 10.61 22.89 1.03
CA THR A 355 9.75 24.03 1.38
C THR A 355 10.58 25.28 1.58
N SER A 356 11.68 25.19 2.36
CA SER A 356 12.60 26.31 2.56
C SER A 356 13.21 26.79 1.25
N ILE A 357 13.69 25.87 0.40
CA ILE A 357 14.32 26.23 -0.89
C ILE A 357 13.33 26.96 -1.82
N LEU A 358 12.09 26.48 -1.93
CA LEU A 358 11.09 27.15 -2.76
C LEU A 358 10.62 28.48 -2.17
N HIS A 359 10.54 28.59 -0.85
CA HIS A 359 10.20 29.84 -0.17
C HIS A 359 11.27 30.92 -0.38
N GLU A 360 12.56 30.55 -0.38
CA GLU A 360 13.64 31.48 -0.73
C GLU A 360 13.57 31.99 -2.17
N GLN A 361 13.08 31.16 -3.11
CA GLN A 361 12.90 31.56 -4.52
C GLN A 361 11.66 32.42 -4.76
N ASP A 362 10.57 32.15 -4.05
CA ASP A 362 9.33 32.94 -4.09
C ASP A 362 8.74 33.10 -2.69
N PRO A 363 9.09 34.19 -1.99
CA PRO A 363 8.61 34.44 -0.62
C PRO A 363 7.09 34.62 -0.49
N ASN A 364 6.37 34.85 -1.60
CA ASN A 364 4.92 35.01 -1.58
C ASN A 364 4.17 33.66 -1.62
N THR A 365 4.86 32.58 -1.94
CA THR A 365 4.28 31.24 -1.98
C THR A 365 4.73 30.46 -0.75
N TRP A 366 3.74 29.96 0.00
CA TRP A 366 3.96 29.08 1.15
C TRP A 366 3.52 27.66 0.82
N TYR A 367 4.29 26.68 1.26
CA TYR A 367 4.00 25.25 1.12
C TYR A 367 3.93 24.61 2.50
N LYS A 368 2.88 23.84 2.78
CA LYS A 368 2.72 23.17 4.08
C LYS A 368 3.68 21.99 4.28
N GLY A 369 4.19 21.43 3.19
CA GLY A 369 5.13 20.32 3.17
C GLY A 369 5.48 19.92 1.74
N THR A 370 6.39 18.97 1.57
CA THR A 370 6.81 18.51 0.23
C THR A 370 5.65 17.89 -0.57
N TYR A 371 4.65 17.35 0.12
CA TYR A 371 3.48 16.69 -0.47
C TYR A 371 2.59 17.59 -1.33
N GLU A 372 2.73 18.92 -1.25
CA GLU A 372 2.01 19.89 -2.10
C GLU A 372 2.75 20.20 -3.41
N MET A 373 3.93 19.60 -3.64
CA MET A 373 4.81 19.94 -4.75
C MET A 373 4.65 18.99 -5.93
N THR A 374 4.47 19.58 -7.11
CA THR A 374 4.46 18.81 -8.39
C THR A 374 5.85 18.26 -8.72
N PRO A 375 5.97 17.21 -9.55
CA PRO A 375 7.26 16.67 -10.01
C PRO A 375 8.21 17.74 -10.58
N LYS A 376 7.68 18.72 -11.33
CA LYS A 376 8.48 19.81 -11.90
C LYS A 376 9.09 20.73 -10.83
N LYS A 377 8.37 20.97 -9.73
CA LYS A 377 8.88 21.77 -8.61
C LYS A 377 9.97 21.00 -7.86
N LEU A 378 9.75 19.72 -7.59
CA LEU A 378 10.77 18.84 -6.98
C LEU A 378 12.04 18.77 -7.82
N GLN A 379 11.92 18.70 -9.16
CA GLN A 379 13.08 18.75 -10.06
C GLN A 379 13.83 20.08 -9.95
N THR A 380 13.10 21.19 -9.82
CA THR A 380 13.70 22.51 -9.65
C THR A 380 14.47 22.59 -8.34
N VAL A 381 13.89 22.09 -7.25
CA VAL A 381 14.56 21.96 -5.94
C VAL A 381 15.84 21.14 -6.09
N LEU A 382 15.76 19.93 -6.64
CA LEU A 382 16.92 19.05 -6.78
C LEU A 382 18.06 19.68 -7.61
N ASN A 383 17.74 20.49 -8.62
CA ASN A 383 18.72 21.15 -9.47
C ASN A 383 19.47 22.30 -8.77
N VAL A 384 18.86 22.93 -7.76
CA VAL A 384 19.45 24.07 -7.03
C VAL A 384 20.01 23.67 -5.68
N SER A 385 19.58 22.53 -5.14
CA SER A 385 20.04 22.02 -3.85
C SER A 385 21.53 21.74 -3.86
N GLU A 386 22.24 22.29 -2.88
CA GLU A 386 23.57 21.81 -2.54
C GLU A 386 23.42 20.52 -1.71
N LEU A 387 23.78 19.37 -2.29
CA LEU A 387 23.64 18.07 -1.66
C LEU A 387 24.76 17.84 -0.64
N VAL A 388 24.58 18.42 0.56
CA VAL A 388 25.52 18.31 1.68
C VAL A 388 25.15 17.10 2.55
N ARG A 389 26.16 16.29 2.88
CA ARG A 389 26.01 15.15 3.80
C ARG A 389 25.82 15.66 5.22
N LEU A 390 24.90 15.06 5.95
CA LEU A 390 24.74 15.31 7.38
C LEU A 390 25.99 14.87 8.14
N SER A 391 26.56 15.78 8.91
CA SER A 391 27.63 15.47 9.84
C SER A 391 27.16 14.48 10.93
N PRO A 392 28.08 13.72 11.55
CA PRO A 392 27.73 12.85 12.68
C PRO A 392 27.07 13.61 13.84
N GLU A 393 27.43 14.87 14.05
CA GLU A 393 26.86 15.76 15.08
C GLU A 393 25.41 16.13 14.76
N GLU A 394 25.10 16.54 13.52
CA GLU A 394 23.72 16.82 13.10
C GLU A 394 22.85 15.57 13.22
N GLN A 395 23.35 14.42 12.78
CA GLN A 395 22.62 13.15 12.92
C GLN A 395 22.38 12.80 14.38
N ALA A 396 23.35 13.04 15.27
CA ALA A 396 23.17 12.84 16.71
C ALA A 396 22.08 13.76 17.28
N GLY A 397 22.05 15.03 16.88
CA GLY A 397 21.00 15.97 17.29
C GLY A 397 19.60 15.49 16.94
N TYR A 398 19.38 15.01 15.70
CA TYR A 398 18.08 14.44 15.31
C TYR A 398 17.69 13.21 16.15
N ARG A 399 18.66 12.35 16.52
CA ARG A 399 18.40 11.18 17.37
C ARG A 399 18.05 11.58 18.80
N GLU A 400 18.74 12.56 19.35
CA GLU A 400 18.45 13.09 20.69
C GLU A 400 17.07 13.72 20.73
N GLU A 401 16.68 14.48 19.69
CA GLU A 401 15.32 15.01 19.57
C GLU A 401 14.27 13.90 19.48
N TRP A 402 14.51 12.83 18.71
CA TRP A 402 13.60 11.67 18.69
C TRP A 402 13.45 11.04 20.08
N SER A 403 14.58 10.83 20.77
CA SER A 403 14.58 10.27 22.12
C SER A 403 13.86 11.18 23.11
N ARG A 404 13.98 12.51 22.99
CA ARG A 404 13.22 13.47 23.80
C ARG A 404 11.72 13.30 23.56
N LEU A 405 11.28 13.32 22.30
CA LEU A 405 9.86 13.22 21.92
C LEU A 405 9.22 11.90 22.39
N LEU A 406 9.96 10.79 22.42
CA LEU A 406 9.50 9.51 22.95
C LEU A 406 9.25 9.53 24.48
N ASN A 407 9.96 10.39 25.21
CA ASN A 407 9.86 10.51 26.67
C ASN A 407 8.93 11.66 27.12
N GLU A 408 8.42 12.46 26.19
CA GLU A 408 7.43 13.49 26.48
C GLU A 408 6.03 12.88 26.60
N ASP A 409 5.31 13.31 27.64
CA ASP A 409 3.90 12.95 27.80
C ASP A 409 3.04 13.76 26.83
N GLY A 410 2.23 13.06 26.04
CA GLY A 410 1.33 13.64 25.06
C GLY A 410 1.24 12.89 23.74
N THR A 411 0.31 13.32 22.90
CA THR A 411 -0.12 12.59 21.69
C THR A 411 -0.23 13.48 20.46
N LEU A 412 0.07 14.78 20.57
CA LEU A 412 0.07 15.71 19.45
C LEU A 412 1.43 16.40 19.33
N ARG A 413 2.03 16.37 18.14
CA ARG A 413 3.31 17.00 17.83
C ARG A 413 3.14 18.01 16.73
N VAL A 414 3.66 19.21 16.97
CA VAL A 414 3.59 20.36 16.05
C VAL A 414 4.99 20.92 15.86
N LEU A 415 5.25 21.48 14.68
CA LEU A 415 6.50 22.17 14.38
C LEU A 415 6.29 23.66 14.64
N LYS A 416 7.07 24.25 15.55
CA LYS A 416 7.09 25.70 15.81
C LYS A 416 8.49 26.21 15.48
N GLY A 417 8.60 27.04 14.45
CA GLY A 417 9.90 27.38 13.88
C GLY A 417 10.59 26.13 13.33
N LYS A 418 11.74 25.75 13.88
CA LYS A 418 12.50 24.54 13.48
C LYS A 418 12.42 23.41 14.51
N GLU A 419 11.67 23.59 15.60
CA GLU A 419 11.62 22.65 16.72
C GLU A 419 10.27 21.94 16.80
N LEU A 420 10.31 20.65 17.10
CA LEU A 420 9.12 19.85 17.37
C LEU A 420 8.73 19.96 18.84
N HIS A 421 7.46 20.23 19.08
CA HIS A 421 6.89 20.32 20.42
C HIS A 421 5.74 19.33 20.57
N THR A 422 5.74 18.59 21.67
CA THR A 422 4.54 17.90 22.14
C THR A 422 3.61 18.92 22.79
N VAL A 423 2.36 18.95 22.33
CA VAL A 423 1.31 19.87 22.79
C VAL A 423 0.05 19.08 23.19
N SER A 424 -0.87 19.74 23.88
CA SER A 424 -2.16 19.14 24.24
C SER A 424 -2.97 18.80 22.98
N GLU A 425 -3.76 17.72 23.01
CA GLU A 425 -4.71 17.44 21.92
C GLU A 425 -5.73 18.57 21.69
N SER A 426 -5.96 19.39 22.72
CA SER A 426 -6.84 20.56 22.69
C SER A 426 -6.18 21.83 22.12
N ASP A 427 -4.92 21.79 21.70
CA ASP A 427 -4.17 22.98 21.20
C ASP A 427 -4.91 23.71 20.08
N TYR A 428 -5.70 22.97 19.29
CA TYR A 428 -6.47 23.47 18.15
C TYR A 428 -7.98 23.64 18.40
N ASP A 429 -8.46 23.41 19.62
CA ASP A 429 -9.90 23.50 19.91
C ASP A 429 -10.42 24.94 19.75
N ALA A 430 -9.61 25.94 20.12
CA ALA A 430 -9.95 27.35 19.94
C ALA A 430 -10.15 27.70 18.46
N ASP A 431 -9.25 27.23 17.59
CA ASP A 431 -9.34 27.44 16.14
C ASP A 431 -10.59 26.77 15.54
N ILE A 432 -10.96 25.59 16.04
CA ILE A 432 -12.17 24.87 15.61
C ILE A 432 -13.44 25.67 15.97
N LEU A 433 -13.49 26.20 17.20
CA LEU A 433 -14.62 27.01 17.66
C LEU A 433 -14.69 28.34 16.90
N GLU A 434 -13.54 28.97 16.62
CA GLU A 434 -13.48 30.18 15.80
C GLU A 434 -13.91 29.90 14.35
N ALA A 435 -13.51 28.78 13.77
CA ALA A 435 -13.97 28.35 12.46
C ALA A 435 -15.49 28.14 12.43
N ALA A 436 -16.06 27.50 13.45
CA ALA A 436 -17.52 27.38 13.61
C ALA A 436 -18.20 28.76 13.66
N TYR A 437 -17.58 29.72 14.36
CA TYR A 437 -18.03 31.12 14.37
C TYR A 437 -17.96 31.74 12.96
N ARG A 438 -16.84 31.66 12.26
CA ARG A 438 -16.66 32.26 10.92
C ARG A 438 -17.64 31.71 9.89
N VAL A 439 -17.93 30.41 9.93
CA VAL A 439 -18.88 29.79 8.99
C VAL A 439 -20.35 29.95 9.40
N GLU A 440 -20.61 30.73 10.46
CA GLU A 440 -21.94 31.03 11.01
C GLU A 440 -22.68 29.78 11.53
N ALA A 441 -21.94 28.84 12.10
CA ALA A 441 -22.50 27.68 12.82
C ALA A 441 -22.80 28.08 14.27
N ARG A 442 -23.82 28.92 14.51
CA ARG A 442 -24.16 29.48 15.84
C ARG A 442 -25.64 29.85 15.94
N HIS A 443 -26.13 30.13 17.14
CA HIS A 443 -27.53 30.54 17.39
C HIS A 443 -28.57 29.56 16.80
N GLY A 444 -28.27 28.25 16.85
CA GLY A 444 -29.14 27.20 16.29
C GLY A 444 -29.01 27.00 14.77
N PHE A 445 -28.16 27.76 14.07
CA PHE A 445 -27.84 27.50 12.67
C PHE A 445 -26.76 26.43 12.55
N PHE A 446 -27.14 25.28 11.99
CA PHE A 446 -26.23 24.16 11.78
C PHE A 446 -25.50 24.25 10.44
N LYS A 447 -24.20 23.96 10.45
CA LYS A 447 -23.37 23.83 9.24
C LYS A 447 -22.72 22.46 9.21
N LYS A 448 -22.51 21.91 8.02
CA LYS A 448 -21.84 20.62 7.84
C LYS A 448 -20.46 20.63 8.51
N SER A 449 -20.13 19.58 9.26
CA SER A 449 -18.84 19.48 9.96
C SER A 449 -17.65 19.63 9.01
N ALA A 450 -17.72 19.00 7.84
CA ALA A 450 -16.73 19.16 6.77
C ALA A 450 -16.46 20.64 6.36
N ARG A 451 -17.44 21.55 6.51
CA ARG A 451 -17.24 22.98 6.20
C ARG A 451 -16.38 23.67 7.26
N ILE A 452 -16.52 23.28 8.53
CA ILE A 452 -15.73 23.81 9.64
C ILE A 452 -14.32 23.25 9.54
N ILE A 453 -14.17 21.94 9.37
CA ILE A 453 -12.87 21.28 9.19
C ILE A 453 -12.11 21.91 8.01
N GLY A 454 -12.79 22.12 6.87
CA GLY A 454 -12.20 22.80 5.73
C GLY A 454 -11.81 24.26 5.99
N ASP A 455 -12.55 24.98 6.83
CA ASP A 455 -12.21 26.35 7.24
C ASP A 455 -10.99 26.38 8.16
N VAL A 456 -10.91 25.45 9.13
CA VAL A 456 -9.74 25.26 10.01
C VAL A 456 -8.48 24.99 9.18
N ILE A 457 -8.54 24.05 8.24
CA ILE A 457 -7.39 23.67 7.41
C ILE A 457 -7.04 24.77 6.39
N GLY A 458 -8.04 25.46 5.85
CA GLY A 458 -7.87 26.44 4.79
C GLY A 458 -7.40 27.82 5.26
N ASN A 459 -7.88 28.28 6.40
CA ASN A 459 -7.56 29.61 6.95
C ASN A 459 -6.55 29.57 8.11
N GLY A 460 -6.36 28.42 8.74
CA GLY A 460 -5.41 28.26 9.84
C GLY A 460 -4.00 27.94 9.36
N GLU A 461 -3.01 28.32 10.16
CA GLU A 461 -1.63 27.78 10.08
C GLU A 461 -1.55 26.29 10.47
N LEU A 462 -2.69 25.63 10.68
CA LEU A 462 -2.78 24.24 11.07
C LEU A 462 -2.14 23.30 10.03
N THR A 463 -1.23 22.47 10.54
CA THR A 463 -0.53 21.42 9.79
C THR A 463 -1.01 20.01 10.14
N VAL A 464 -2.09 19.87 10.93
CA VAL A 464 -2.66 18.57 11.33
C VAL A 464 -3.62 18.00 10.28
N PRO A 465 -3.79 16.66 10.24
CA PRO A 465 -4.75 16.03 9.33
C PRO A 465 -6.20 16.40 9.63
N ASP A 466 -7.03 16.39 8.59
CA ASP A 466 -8.48 16.62 8.68
C ASP A 466 -9.19 15.66 9.64
N SER A 467 -8.77 14.40 9.65
CA SER A 467 -9.27 13.38 10.56
C SER A 467 -9.02 13.69 12.04
N PHE A 468 -7.90 14.34 12.36
CA PHE A 468 -7.61 14.79 13.73
C PHE A 468 -8.55 15.93 14.12
N VAL A 469 -8.77 16.89 13.22
CA VAL A 469 -9.74 17.98 13.43
C VAL A 469 -11.15 17.42 13.61
N GLU A 470 -11.56 16.43 12.81
CA GLU A 470 -12.85 15.74 12.96
C GLU A 470 -12.96 15.07 14.34
N TYR A 471 -11.90 14.41 14.80
CA TYR A 471 -11.84 13.85 16.14
C TYR A 471 -12.09 14.94 17.21
N ARG A 472 -11.38 16.06 17.13
CA ARG A 472 -11.56 17.18 18.07
C ARG A 472 -12.96 17.80 18.00
N VAL A 473 -13.56 17.94 16.82
CA VAL A 473 -14.96 18.38 16.67
C VAL A 473 -15.91 17.44 17.42
N ARG A 474 -15.75 16.12 17.29
CA ARG A 474 -16.56 15.14 18.05
C ARG A 474 -16.32 15.22 19.55
N HIS A 475 -15.09 15.51 19.97
CA HIS A 475 -14.78 15.73 21.37
C HIS A 475 -15.47 16.99 21.93
N LEU A 476 -15.40 18.11 21.22
CA LEU A 476 -16.08 19.37 21.58
C LEU A 476 -17.61 19.25 21.62
N ILE A 477 -18.19 18.32 20.84
CA ILE A 477 -19.59 17.95 20.96
C ILE A 477 -19.87 17.27 22.31
N ARG A 478 -19.01 16.32 22.72
CA ARG A 478 -19.16 15.59 24.00
C ARG A 478 -19.00 16.53 25.20
N GLU A 479 -18.05 17.46 25.13
CA GLU A 479 -17.85 18.50 26.15
C GLU A 479 -18.97 19.56 26.17
N GLY A 480 -19.84 19.56 25.15
CA GLY A 480 -20.97 20.48 25.06
C GLY A 480 -20.60 21.90 24.63
N ALA A 481 -19.44 22.09 24.01
CA ALA A 481 -19.08 23.34 23.33
C ALA A 481 -19.78 23.47 21.97
N LEU A 482 -20.04 22.33 21.32
CA LEU A 482 -20.81 22.21 20.08
C LEU A 482 -22.04 21.33 20.29
N VAL A 483 -23.13 21.65 19.59
CA VAL A 483 -24.27 20.77 19.40
C VAL A 483 -24.27 20.22 17.98
N HIS A 484 -24.85 19.04 17.77
CA HIS A 484 -24.88 18.41 16.46
C HIS A 484 -26.25 17.90 16.05
N THR A 485 -26.42 17.72 14.74
CA THR A 485 -27.52 16.99 14.11
C THR A 485 -26.97 16.01 13.10
N GLY A 486 -27.65 14.88 12.89
CA GLY A 486 -27.18 13.79 12.03
C GLY A 486 -26.25 12.82 12.74
N ASP A 487 -25.58 11.99 11.95
CA ASP A 487 -24.82 10.83 12.41
C ASP A 487 -23.31 11.10 12.46
N LEU A 488 -22.67 10.71 13.56
CA LEU A 488 -21.26 11.00 13.86
C LEU A 488 -20.26 10.00 13.25
N SER A 489 -20.70 9.13 12.34
CA SER A 489 -19.82 8.14 11.68
C SER A 489 -18.74 8.76 10.78
N THR A 490 -19.01 9.91 10.17
CA THR A 490 -18.03 10.65 9.34
C THR A 490 -18.41 12.13 9.22
N MET A 491 -17.42 13.01 9.04
CA MET A 491 -17.57 14.46 8.94
C MET A 491 -18.58 14.96 7.90
N ARG A 492 -18.94 14.13 6.91
CA ARG A 492 -19.95 14.47 5.90
C ARG A 492 -21.40 14.24 6.37
N ASN A 493 -21.57 13.39 7.38
CA ASN A 493 -22.87 12.89 7.80
C ASN A 493 -23.55 13.74 8.89
N TYR A 494 -22.81 14.58 9.59
CA TYR A 494 -23.35 15.47 10.63
C TYR A 494 -23.08 16.95 10.38
N SER A 495 -23.89 17.77 11.03
CA SER A 495 -23.76 19.22 11.08
C SER A 495 -23.63 19.66 12.53
N VAL A 496 -22.94 20.77 12.78
CA VAL A 496 -22.73 21.30 14.14
C VAL A 496 -23.10 22.78 14.22
N SER A 497 -23.32 23.25 15.44
CA SER A 497 -23.49 24.66 15.83
C SER A 497 -22.83 24.89 17.19
N LEU A 498 -22.31 26.09 17.42
CA LEU A 498 -21.92 26.58 18.75
C LEU A 498 -23.11 26.56 19.69
N VAL A 499 -22.85 26.19 20.95
CA VAL A 499 -23.84 26.27 22.02
C VAL A 499 -24.05 27.72 22.43
N ASP A 500 -25.31 28.14 22.42
CA ASP A 500 -25.70 29.52 22.69
C ASP A 500 -26.00 29.68 24.19
N THR A 501 -25.11 30.34 24.93
CA THR A 501 -25.24 30.55 26.40
C THR A 501 -26.08 31.78 26.76
N SER A 502 -26.71 32.44 25.78
CA SER A 502 -27.27 33.79 25.95
C SER A 502 -28.81 33.93 25.91
N ILE A 503 -29.56 32.84 25.81
CA ILE A 503 -31.04 32.87 25.66
C ILE A 503 -31.75 32.32 26.92
N PRO A 504 -32.64 33.10 27.59
CA PRO A 504 -33.46 32.62 28.71
C PRO A 504 -34.33 31.41 28.33
N GLU A 505 -34.46 30.41 29.23
CA GLU A 505 -35.15 29.12 28.99
C GLU A 505 -36.60 29.25 28.48
N GLU A 506 -37.26 30.34 28.86
CA GLU A 506 -38.65 30.66 28.49
C GLU A 506 -38.83 30.80 26.96
N GLN A 507 -37.78 31.19 26.23
CA GLN A 507 -37.81 31.40 24.78
C GLN A 507 -37.33 30.19 23.96
N TRP A 508 -37.02 29.08 24.62
CA TRP A 508 -36.48 27.91 23.94
C TRP A 508 -37.54 27.22 23.08
N SER A 509 -37.15 26.88 21.85
CA SER A 509 -37.93 26.04 20.94
C SER A 509 -38.12 24.62 21.52
N HIS A 510 -39.09 23.88 20.99
CA HIS A 510 -39.33 22.49 21.41
C HIS A 510 -38.08 21.61 21.26
N GLU A 511 -37.28 21.85 20.22
CA GLU A 511 -36.03 21.13 19.94
C GLU A 511 -34.91 21.48 20.95
N GLN A 512 -34.84 22.74 21.40
CA GLN A 512 -33.90 23.18 22.44
C GLN A 512 -34.26 22.61 23.82
N ARG A 513 -35.56 22.52 24.13
CA ARG A 513 -36.05 21.81 25.32
C ARG A 513 -35.75 20.31 25.25
N LEU A 514 -35.87 19.71 24.05
CA LEU A 514 -35.50 18.33 23.80
C LEU A 514 -33.99 18.11 24.02
N ALA A 515 -33.14 19.04 23.58
CA ALA A 515 -31.69 18.98 23.75
C ALA A 515 -31.28 18.98 25.24
N LYS A 516 -31.98 19.74 26.10
CA LYS A 516 -31.81 19.69 27.56
C LYS A 516 -32.15 18.32 28.15
N VAL A 517 -33.28 17.74 27.72
CA VAL A 517 -33.70 16.38 28.14
C VAL A 517 -32.71 15.33 27.66
N VAL A 518 -32.18 15.46 26.44
CA VAL A 518 -31.14 14.58 25.89
C VAL A 518 -29.83 14.73 26.67
N LYS A 519 -29.43 15.95 27.05
CA LYS A 519 -28.24 16.20 27.88
C LYS A 519 -28.36 15.58 29.27
N VAL A 520 -29.51 15.73 29.93
CA VAL A 520 -29.79 15.05 31.21
C VAL A 520 -29.77 13.53 31.04
N ARG A 521 -30.36 13.00 29.97
CA ARG A 521 -30.34 11.56 29.66
C ARG A 521 -28.93 11.05 29.39
N SER A 522 -28.09 11.82 28.70
CA SER A 522 -26.69 11.49 28.43
C SER A 522 -25.87 11.42 29.72
N LEU A 523 -26.00 12.42 30.59
CA LEU A 523 -25.30 12.43 31.88
C LEU A 523 -25.77 11.32 32.82
N LEU A 524 -27.06 10.98 32.79
CA LEU A 524 -27.59 9.82 33.51
C LEU A 524 -27.07 8.49 32.93
N HIS A 525 -26.82 8.42 31.62
CA HIS A 525 -26.26 7.25 30.98
C HIS A 525 -24.78 7.08 31.33
N GLU A 526 -24.00 8.17 31.25
CA GLU A 526 -22.59 8.21 31.67
C GLU A 526 -22.43 7.86 33.16
N MET A 527 -23.32 8.39 34.02
CA MET A 527 -23.41 7.98 35.43
C MET A 527 -23.69 6.48 35.59
N MET A 528 -24.51 5.89 34.73
CA MET A 528 -24.83 4.47 34.76
C MET A 528 -23.63 3.62 34.33
N GLU A 529 -22.90 4.04 33.29
CA GLU A 529 -21.67 3.38 32.83
C GLU A 529 -20.55 3.45 33.87
N ILE A 530 -20.34 4.61 34.51
CA ILE A 530 -19.38 4.77 35.61
C ILE A 530 -19.75 3.86 36.78
N ASN A 531 -21.03 3.78 37.16
CA ASN A 531 -21.47 2.90 38.24
C ASN A 531 -21.29 1.41 37.89
N LEU A 532 -21.45 1.03 36.62
CA LEU A 532 -21.16 -0.33 36.16
C LEU A 532 -19.65 -0.62 36.20
N SER A 533 -18.82 0.31 35.72
CA SER A 533 -17.37 0.17 35.77
C SER A 533 -16.81 0.15 37.20
N GLU A 534 -17.34 0.98 38.11
CA GLU A 534 -17.01 0.91 39.53
C GLU A 534 -17.46 -0.42 40.15
N LYS A 535 -18.61 -0.95 39.75
CA LYS A 535 -19.07 -2.28 40.19
C LYS A 535 -18.11 -3.37 39.72
N ASP A 536 -17.61 -3.28 38.49
CA ASP A 536 -16.64 -4.24 37.94
C ASP A 536 -15.30 -4.14 38.67
N VAL A 537 -14.80 -2.93 38.96
CA VAL A 537 -13.60 -2.71 39.77
C VAL A 537 -13.77 -3.27 41.19
N MET A 538 -14.93 -3.05 41.81
CA MET A 538 -15.24 -3.59 43.14
C MET A 538 -15.40 -5.12 43.13
N GLU A 539 -15.96 -5.69 42.07
CA GLU A 539 -16.04 -7.14 41.88
C GLU A 539 -14.65 -7.75 41.70
N GLN A 540 -13.78 -7.13 40.90
CA GLN A 540 -12.37 -7.53 40.76
C GLN A 540 -11.64 -7.46 42.10
N LEU A 541 -11.80 -6.39 42.87
CA LEU A 541 -11.24 -6.28 44.22
C LEU A 541 -11.78 -7.34 45.18
N SER A 542 -13.05 -7.70 45.07
CA SER A 542 -13.69 -8.72 45.93
C SER A 542 -13.31 -10.17 45.56
N GLN A 543 -12.89 -10.38 44.31
CA GLN A 543 -12.50 -11.69 43.76
C GLN A 543 -10.98 -11.93 43.82
N LEU A 544 -10.20 -10.98 44.33
CA LEU A 544 -8.79 -11.18 44.66
C LEU A 544 -8.67 -12.24 45.78
N ASP A 545 -8.34 -13.47 45.39
CA ASP A 545 -7.94 -14.55 46.31
C ASP A 545 -6.53 -15.07 45.94
N ALA A 546 -5.93 -15.84 46.86
CA ALA A 546 -4.58 -16.38 46.68
C ALA A 546 -4.42 -17.29 45.43
N ALA A 547 -5.50 -17.94 44.96
CA ALA A 547 -5.50 -18.79 43.77
C ALA A 547 -5.62 -17.98 42.46
N ALA A 548 -6.31 -16.84 42.44
CA ALA A 548 -6.35 -15.92 41.30
C ALA A 548 -4.97 -15.30 40.98
N LEU A 549 -4.09 -15.24 41.98
CA LEU A 549 -2.69 -14.81 41.89
C LEU A 549 -1.71 -15.95 41.57
N GLY A 550 -2.20 -17.17 41.30
CA GLY A 550 -1.37 -18.31 40.92
C GLY A 550 -0.58 -18.99 42.05
N LEU A 551 -0.95 -18.80 43.32
CA LEU A 551 -0.21 -19.37 44.46
C LEU A 551 -0.75 -20.76 44.85
N PRO A 552 0.11 -21.79 45.01
CA PRO A 552 -0.30 -23.10 45.50
C PRO A 552 -0.53 -23.10 47.03
N PRO A 553 -1.41 -23.96 47.59
CA PRO A 553 -1.90 -23.84 48.97
C PRO A 553 -0.89 -24.16 50.09
N SER A 554 0.37 -24.46 49.78
CA SER A 554 1.28 -25.08 50.76
C SER A 554 2.77 -24.74 50.63
N ALA A 555 3.15 -23.60 50.07
CA ALA A 555 4.54 -23.12 50.13
C ALA A 555 4.59 -21.70 50.70
N GLN A 556 5.52 -21.47 51.64
CA GLN A 556 5.79 -20.15 52.23
C GLN A 556 6.07 -19.13 51.11
N PRO A 557 5.36 -17.99 51.06
CA PRO A 557 5.50 -17.07 49.94
C PRO A 557 6.62 -16.06 50.22
N GLU A 558 7.62 -15.99 49.34
CA GLU A 558 8.11 -14.67 48.93
C GLU A 558 6.99 -14.06 48.11
N VAL A 559 6.11 -13.32 48.79
CA VAL A 559 5.04 -12.58 48.16
C VAL A 559 5.70 -11.57 47.23
N ASP A 560 5.34 -11.56 45.95
CA ASP A 560 5.62 -10.42 45.07
C ASP A 560 4.73 -9.26 45.53
N GLU A 561 5.11 -8.66 46.66
CA GLU A 561 4.44 -7.53 47.26
C GLU A 561 4.42 -6.35 46.27
N GLY A 562 5.42 -6.27 45.37
CA GLY A 562 5.51 -5.24 44.34
C GLY A 562 4.42 -5.35 43.27
N GLY A 563 4.17 -6.54 42.73
CA GLY A 563 3.12 -6.78 41.75
C GLY A 563 1.71 -6.60 42.31
N ILE A 564 1.47 -7.04 43.55
CA ILE A 564 0.18 -6.87 44.24
C ILE A 564 -0.05 -5.40 44.59
N GLN A 565 0.98 -4.70 45.06
CA GLN A 565 0.91 -3.27 45.35
C GLN A 565 0.62 -2.45 44.08
N ALA A 566 1.28 -2.76 42.96
CA ALA A 566 1.06 -2.08 41.69
C ALA A 566 -0.37 -2.27 41.16
N LEU A 567 -0.91 -3.48 41.22
CA LEU A 567 -2.29 -3.77 40.81
C LEU A 567 -3.32 -3.08 41.73
N LEU A 568 -3.08 -3.08 43.04
CA LEU A 568 -3.94 -2.36 44.00
C LEU A 568 -3.88 -0.86 43.78
N ASP A 569 -2.70 -0.30 43.53
CA ASP A 569 -2.51 1.13 43.24
C ASP A 569 -3.23 1.51 41.93
N GLU A 570 -3.12 0.69 40.88
CA GLU A 570 -3.83 0.89 39.60
C GLU A 570 -5.36 0.86 39.76
N LEU A 571 -5.90 -0.13 40.46
CA LEU A 571 -7.33 -0.25 40.73
C LEU A 571 -7.84 0.90 41.63
N LEU A 572 -7.04 1.32 42.61
CA LEU A 572 -7.37 2.46 43.49
C LEU A 572 -7.35 3.79 42.73
N ILE A 573 -6.38 4.00 41.84
CA ILE A 573 -6.30 5.19 40.98
C ILE A 573 -7.51 5.21 40.05
N THR A 574 -7.82 4.08 39.40
CA THR A 574 -8.99 3.96 38.51
C THR A 574 -10.29 4.25 39.25
N TYR A 575 -10.46 3.68 40.45
CA TYR A 575 -11.63 3.96 41.30
C TYR A 575 -11.71 5.43 41.75
N GLN A 576 -10.58 6.06 42.07
CA GLN A 576 -10.52 7.49 42.40
C GLN A 576 -10.90 8.37 41.21
N GLN A 577 -10.41 8.06 40.01
CA GLN A 577 -10.78 8.76 38.78
C GLN A 577 -12.28 8.64 38.48
N HIS A 578 -12.86 7.45 38.60
CA HIS A 578 -14.32 7.24 38.46
C HIS A 578 -15.12 8.03 39.52
N LYS A 579 -14.63 8.08 40.76
CA LYS A 579 -15.25 8.88 41.82
C LYS A 579 -15.22 10.38 41.52
N GLU A 580 -14.11 10.89 41.02
CA GLU A 580 -13.97 12.30 40.62
C GLU A 580 -14.88 12.64 39.44
N GLN A 581 -14.95 11.77 38.42
CA GLN A 581 -15.87 11.90 37.30
C GLN A 581 -17.33 11.89 37.75
N ARG A 582 -17.71 10.99 38.67
CA ARG A 582 -19.05 10.98 39.27
C ARG A 582 -19.38 12.28 40.01
N ILE A 583 -18.45 12.80 40.80
CA ILE A 583 -18.65 14.08 41.51
C ILE A 583 -18.87 15.20 40.50
N SER A 584 -18.08 15.25 39.42
CA SER A 584 -18.23 16.23 38.34
C SER A 584 -19.60 16.13 37.65
N ILE A 585 -20.09 14.90 37.36
CA ILE A 585 -21.42 14.69 36.77
C ILE A 585 -22.52 15.11 37.75
N MET A 586 -22.39 14.78 39.05
CA MET A 586 -23.34 15.18 40.09
C MET A 586 -23.38 16.69 40.28
N GLU A 587 -22.24 17.37 40.23
CA GLU A 587 -22.18 18.83 40.25
C GLU A 587 -22.81 19.45 39.00
N SER A 588 -22.62 18.83 37.83
CA SER A 588 -23.23 19.27 36.57
C SER A 588 -24.75 19.09 36.60
N LEU A 589 -25.24 17.95 37.09
CA LEU A 589 -26.67 17.71 37.33
C LEU A 589 -27.24 18.68 38.39
N GLY A 590 -26.48 18.95 39.46
CA GLY A 590 -26.85 19.90 40.50
C GLY A 590 -26.93 21.35 40.00
N LYS A 591 -25.99 21.79 39.16
CA LYS A 591 -26.04 23.08 38.47
C LYS A 591 -27.27 23.19 37.57
N MET A 592 -27.61 22.12 36.85
CA MET A 592 -28.82 22.05 36.01
C MET A 592 -30.12 22.06 36.84
N LEU A 593 -30.16 21.36 37.97
CA LEU A 593 -31.32 21.34 38.88
C LEU A 593 -31.52 22.65 39.64
N ASN A 594 -30.44 23.31 40.06
CA ASN A 594 -30.50 24.61 40.73
C ASN A 594 -30.96 25.73 39.79
N HIS A 595 -30.61 25.64 38.50
CA HIS A 595 -31.18 26.52 37.48
C HIS A 595 -32.70 26.34 37.35
N MET A 596 -33.22 25.11 37.48
CA MET A 596 -34.67 24.84 37.42
C MET A 596 -35.46 25.34 38.64
N HIS A 597 -34.83 25.45 39.82
CA HIS A 597 -35.50 25.89 41.07
C HIS A 597 -35.53 27.41 41.25
N GLN A 598 -34.66 28.16 40.57
CA GLN A 598 -34.68 29.63 40.60
C GLN A 598 -35.84 30.21 39.77
N ASP A 599 -36.37 29.44 38.82
CA ASP A 599 -37.49 29.83 37.96
C ASP A 599 -38.88 29.57 38.58
N THR A 600 -39.00 28.67 39.57
CA THR A 600 -40.28 28.36 40.24
C THR A 600 -40.66 29.30 41.40
N HIS A 601 -39.79 30.24 41.78
CA HIS A 601 -40.03 31.22 42.86
C HIS A 601 -40.29 32.66 42.37
N LYS A 602 -40.53 32.84 41.08
CA LYS A 602 -40.89 34.13 40.45
C LYS A 602 -42.28 34.17 39.80
N GLU A 603 -43.13 33.17 40.07
CA GLU A 603 -44.60 33.26 39.91
C GLU A 603 -45.25 33.66 41.24
#